data_AF-A0A2T0X676-F1
#
_entry.id   AF-A0A2T0X676-F1
#
_cell.length_a   1.000
_cell.length_b   1.000
_cell.length_c   1.000
_cell.angle_alpha   90.00
_cell.angle_beta   90.00
_cell.angle_gamma   90.00
#
_symmetry.space_group_name_H-M   'P 1'
#
loop_
_entity.id
_entity.type
_entity.pdbx_description
1 polymer ?
#
loop_
_entity_poly.entity_id
_entity_poly.type
_entity_poly.pdbx_seq_one_letter_code
_entity_poly.pdbx_strand_id
1 'polypeptide(L)' 'MAPSYLTRSRLAWLGIALLLGGFAVTAVAGAFGLPPWAVPVGYFVALAGSGVLFVGWLRWKAAHPRR' A
#
# COMPACT_ATOMS: atom_id res chain seq x y z
N MET A 1 18.21 2.73 -17.53
CA MET A 1 16.89 2.86 -16.84
C MET A 1 17.04 3.88 -15.74
N ALA A 2 16.32 5.01 -15.80
CA ALA A 2 16.41 6.04 -14.76
C ALA A 2 15.86 5.46 -13.44
N PRO A 3 16.57 5.62 -12.30
CA PRO A 3 16.13 5.06 -11.03
C PRO A 3 14.75 5.61 -10.67
N SER A 4 13.75 4.73 -10.58
CA SER A 4 12.37 5.11 -10.24
C SER A 4 12.18 5.03 -8.72
N TYR A 5 11.25 5.82 -8.18
CA TYR A 5 10.90 5.80 -6.75
C TYR A 5 10.61 4.38 -6.23
N LEU A 6 10.02 3.54 -7.09
CA LEU A 6 9.74 2.12 -6.84
C LEU A 6 10.98 1.24 -6.72
N THR A 7 12.11 1.61 -7.35
CA THR A 7 13.34 0.78 -7.35
C THR A 7 14.25 1.02 -6.14
N ARG A 8 14.13 2.16 -5.44
CA ARG A 8 15.06 2.51 -4.34
C ARG A 8 14.37 2.85 -3.01
N SER A 9 13.07 3.09 -2.98
CA SER A 9 12.38 3.53 -1.76
C SER A 9 11.74 2.35 -1.01
N ARG A 10 12.33 1.98 0.13
CA ARG A 10 11.77 0.98 1.08
C ARG A 10 10.33 1.34 1.51
N LEU A 11 10.01 2.62 1.58
CA LEU A 11 8.66 3.13 1.88
C LEU A 11 7.63 2.78 0.79
N ALA A 12 8.04 2.79 -0.48
CA ALA A 12 7.17 2.36 -1.57
C ALA A 12 6.88 0.86 -1.50
N TRP A 13 7.88 0.06 -1.17
CA TRP A 13 7.69 -1.38 -0.96
C TRP A 13 6.84 -1.71 0.26
N LEU A 14 7.00 -0.97 1.37
CA LEU A 14 6.14 -1.12 2.55
C LEU A 14 4.68 -0.76 2.23
N GLY A 15 4.46 0.31 1.45
CA GLY A 15 3.12 0.69 0.99
C GLY A 15 2.48 -0.38 0.10
N ILE A 16 3.24 -0.96 -0.84
CA ILE A 16 2.78 -2.07 -1.70
C ILE A 16 2.46 -3.30 -0.84
N ALA A 17 3.33 -3.65 0.11
CA ALA A 17 3.14 -4.80 0.99
C ALA A 17 1.90 -4.63 1.88
N LEU A 18 1.64 -3.43 2.40
CA LEU A 18 0.42 -3.12 3.16
C LEU A 18 -0.83 -3.21 2.28
N LEU A 19 -0.76 -2.73 1.05
CA LEU A 19 -1.89 -2.75 0.12
C LEU A 19 -2.24 -4.18 -0.29
N LEU A 20 -1.23 -4.96 -0.71
CA LEU A 20 -1.39 -6.38 -1.02
C LEU A 20 -1.81 -7.20 0.21
N GLY A 21 -1.25 -6.89 1.39
CA GLY A 21 -1.60 -7.53 2.65
C GLY A 21 -3.05 -7.29 3.05
N GLY A 22 -3.53 -6.06 2.97
CA GLY A 22 -4.93 -5.71 3.27
C GLY A 22 -5.92 -6.39 2.32
N PHE A 23 -5.61 -6.45 1.02
CA PHE A 23 -6.42 -7.20 0.06
C PHE A 23 -6.38 -8.71 0.30
N ALA A 24 -5.22 -9.28 0.62
CA ALA A 24 -5.08 -10.69 0.92
C ALA A 24 -5.90 -11.09 2.16
N VAL A 25 -5.84 -10.30 3.23
CA VAL A 25 -6.65 -10.50 4.44
C VAL A 25 -8.15 -10.44 4.10
N THR A 26 -8.58 -9.48 3.29
CA THR A 26 -9.98 -9.36 2.87
C THR A 26 -10.44 -10.57 2.05
N ALA A 27 -9.62 -11.02 1.09
CA ALA A 27 -9.92 -12.18 0.24
C ALA A 27 -9.97 -13.48 1.05
N VAL A 28 -9.02 -13.68 1.97
CA VAL A 28 -9.00 -14.85 2.87
C VAL A 28 -10.20 -14.80 3.82
N ALA A 29 -10.55 -13.62 4.34
CA ALA A 29 -11.72 -13.48 5.20
C ALA A 29 -13.03 -13.88 4.51
N GLY A 30 -13.21 -13.43 3.25
CA GLY A 30 -14.36 -13.82 2.43
C GLY A 30 -14.35 -15.29 2.04
N ALA A 31 -13.19 -15.87 1.71
CA ALA A 31 -13.07 -17.24 1.25
C ALA A 31 -13.29 -18.29 2.37
N PHE A 32 -12.82 -17.99 3.59
CA PHE A 32 -12.89 -18.94 4.72
C PHE A 32 -14.07 -18.68 5.67
N GLY A 33 -14.99 -17.76 5.34
CA GLY A 33 -16.15 -17.45 6.19
C GLY A 33 -15.75 -16.92 7.56
N LEU A 34 -14.61 -16.21 7.62
CA LEU A 34 -14.09 -15.63 8.86
C LEU A 34 -15.04 -14.55 9.40
N PRO A 35 -14.91 -14.17 10.69
CA PRO A 35 -15.81 -13.22 11.33
C PRO A 35 -16.00 -11.96 10.47
N PRO A 36 -17.22 -11.43 10.34
CA PRO A 36 -17.54 -10.34 9.41
C PRO A 36 -16.72 -9.06 9.66
N TRP A 37 -16.14 -8.91 10.86
CA TRP A 37 -15.22 -7.84 11.25
C TRP A 37 -13.86 -7.87 10.53
N ALA A 38 -13.43 -9.03 10.00
CA ALA A 38 -12.15 -9.16 9.31
C ALA A 38 -12.13 -8.45 7.94
N VAL A 39 -13.29 -8.34 7.28
CA VAL A 39 -13.46 -7.65 6.00
C VAL A 39 -13.16 -6.15 6.10
N PRO A 40 -13.77 -5.37 7.02
CA PRO A 40 -13.44 -3.96 7.17
C PRO A 40 -12.00 -3.73 7.64
N VAL A 41 -11.43 -4.62 8.46
CA VAL A 41 -10.02 -4.52 8.88
C VAL A 41 -9.08 -4.59 7.67
N GLY A 42 -9.28 -5.55 6.77
CA GLY A 42 -8.47 -5.64 5.54
C GLY A 42 -8.62 -4.40 4.65
N TYR A 43 -9.82 -3.82 4.60
CA TYR A 43 -10.08 -2.57 3.88
C TYR A 43 -9.32 -1.37 4.47
N PHE A 44 -9.32 -1.21 5.79
CA PHE A 44 -8.57 -0.13 6.45
C PHE A 44 -7.05 -0.29 6.30
N VAL A 45 -6.55 -1.53 6.31
CA VAL A 45 -5.12 -1.82 6.05
C VAL A 45 -4.75 -1.46 4.60
N ALA A 46 -5.59 -1.81 3.61
CA ALA A 46 -5.37 -1.43 2.22
C ALA A 46 -5.44 0.09 2.00
N LEU A 47 -6.35 0.78 2.70
CA LEU A 47 -6.48 2.23 2.69
C LEU A 47 -5.22 2.91 3.28
N ALA A 48 -4.72 2.41 4.42
CA ALA A 48 -3.49 2.89 5.04
C ALA A 48 -2.28 2.68 4.12
N GLY A 49 -2.15 1.51 3.48
CA GLY A 49 -1.11 1.24 2.49
C GLY A 49 -1.15 2.20 1.30
N SER A 50 -2.35 2.48 0.79
CA SER A 50 -2.57 3.47 -0.28
C SER A 50 -2.15 4.88 0.14
N GLY A 51 -2.48 5.29 1.36
CA GLY A 51 -2.05 6.58 1.93
C GLY A 51 -0.53 6.70 2.03
N VAL A 52 0.16 5.64 2.48
CA VAL A 52 1.63 5.60 2.56
C VAL A 52 2.27 5.71 1.18
N LEU A 53 1.72 5.03 0.17
CA LEU A 53 2.17 5.14 -1.22
C LEU A 53 1.99 6.55 -1.76
N PHE A 54 0.83 7.16 -1.50
CA PHE A 54 0.52 8.52 -1.95
C PHE A 54 1.44 9.56 -1.31
N VAL A 55 1.61 9.53 0.01
CA VAL A 55 2.52 10.45 0.74
C VAL A 55 3.96 10.21 0.30
N GLY A 56 4.37 8.96 0.15
CA GLY A 56 5.69 8.60 -0.34
C GLY A 56 5.97 9.16 -1.75
N TRP A 57 4.98 9.06 -2.65
CA TRP A 57 5.07 9.62 -3.99
C TRP A 57 5.15 11.16 -3.94
N LEU A 58 4.32 11.83 -3.15
CA LEU A 58 4.38 13.29 -2.98
C LEU A 58 5.76 13.75 -2.50
N ARG A 59 6.31 13.09 -1.48
CA ARG A 59 7.67 13.38 -0.97
C ARG A 59 8.73 13.21 -2.05
N TRP A 60 8.63 12.17 -2.87
CA TRP A 60 9.58 11.95 -3.95
C TRP A 60 9.46 13.02 -5.05
N LYS A 61 8.23 13.41 -5.40
CA LYS A 61 7.96 14.45 -6.40
C LYS A 61 8.48 15.81 -5.95
N ALA A 62 8.35 16.13 -4.65
CA ALA A 62 8.92 17.34 -4.05
C ALA A 62 10.46 17.32 -4.05
N ALA A 63 11.09 16.17 -3.80
CA ALA A 63 12.54 16.01 -3.81
C ALA A 63 13.15 16.01 -5.23
N HIS A 64 12.37 15.68 -6.26
CA HIS A 64 12.80 15.67 -7.66
C HIS A 64 11.84 16.49 -8.52
N PRO A 65 11.84 17.82 -8.41
CA PRO A 65 11.07 18.69 -9.30
C PRO A 65 11.52 18.39 -10.73
N ARG A 66 10.62 17.82 -11.55
CA ARG A 66 10.89 17.71 -12.98
C ARG A 66 11.05 19.14 -13.49
N ARG A 67 12.28 19.49 -13.86
CA ARG A 67 12.57 20.68 -14.67
C ARG A 67 11.86 20.57 -16.00
#